data_AF-A0A1F9B661-F1
#
_entry.id   AF-A0A1F9B661-F1
#
_cell.length_a   1.000
_cell.length_b   1.000
_cell.length_c   1.000
_cell.angle_alpha   90.00
_cell.angle_beta   90.00
_cell.angle_gamma   90.00
#
_symmetry.space_group_name_H-M   'P 1'
#
loop_
_entity.id
_entity.type
_entity.pdbx_description
1 polymer ?
#
loop_
_entity_poly.entity_id
_entity_poly.type
_entity_poly.pdbx_seq_one_letter_code
_entity_poly.pdbx_strand_id
1 'polypeptide(L)'
;MKDSCSSASKLLEKYFDQEVTDEERSLVEAHLPGCPACQDELKLMEGFRDIIRTPVEEAVQKEDFPWVWQRIERGIQLEERPDRWKLLRSWLDMTPLLKRRVWIPAVAAIAILTLLVTPLLFKKTSSYPGPFVIEYVESQTNNVMIYESEKEKVTVIWLFEGPEMESPAT
;
A
#
# COMPACT_ATOMS: atom_id res chain seq x y z
N MET A 1 -48.91 -43.73 -10.23
CA MET A 1 -47.55 -43.94 -10.80
C MET A 1 -47.24 -43.04 -12.00
N LYS A 2 -48.19 -42.72 -12.90
CA LYS A 2 -47.93 -41.80 -14.03
C LYS A 2 -47.51 -40.38 -13.64
N ASP A 3 -48.11 -39.82 -12.59
CA ASP A 3 -47.82 -38.43 -12.19
C ASP A 3 -46.40 -38.26 -11.63
N SER A 4 -45.92 -39.25 -10.87
CA SER A 4 -44.53 -39.29 -10.37
C SER A 4 -43.52 -39.41 -11.52
N CYS A 5 -43.83 -40.18 -12.57
CA CYS A 5 -42.97 -40.31 -13.75
C CYS A 5 -42.89 -39.01 -14.55
N SER A 6 -44.02 -38.33 -14.77
CA SER A 6 -44.06 -37.04 -15.48
C SER A 6 -43.28 -35.94 -14.77
N SER A 7 -43.32 -35.92 -13.43
CA SER A 7 -42.54 -34.98 -12.63
C SER A 7 -41.05 -35.32 -12.65
N ALA A 8 -40.69 -36.61 -12.51
CA ALA A 8 -39.29 -37.04 -12.52
C ALA A 8 -38.63 -36.85 -13.89
N SER A 9 -39.33 -37.16 -14.99
CA SER A 9 -38.79 -37.02 -16.35
C SER A 9 -38.45 -35.56 -16.69
N LYS A 10 -39.24 -34.59 -16.21
CA LYS A 10 -38.96 -33.16 -16.39
C LYS A 10 -37.72 -32.67 -15.63
N LEU A 11 -37.34 -33.39 -14.57
CA LEU A 11 -36.19 -33.07 -13.74
C LEU A 11 -34.95 -33.85 -14.16
N LEU A 12 -35.07 -34.84 -15.05
CA LEU A 12 -33.99 -35.78 -15.36
C LEU A 12 -32.76 -35.10 -15.96
N GLU A 13 -32.96 -34.14 -16.87
CA GLU A 13 -31.87 -33.37 -17.48
C GLU A 13 -31.13 -32.53 -16.43
N LYS A 14 -31.88 -31.76 -15.63
CA LYS A 14 -31.32 -30.97 -14.53
C LYS A 14 -30.62 -31.85 -13.49
N TYR A 15 -31.18 -33.02 -13.20
CA TYR A 15 -30.59 -33.98 -12.27
C TYR A 15 -29.24 -34.46 -12.79
N PHE A 16 -29.18 -34.82 -14.08
CA PHE A 16 -27.96 -35.26 -14.76
C PHE A 16 -26.86 -34.19 -14.77
N ASP A 17 -27.24 -32.92 -14.90
CA ASP A 17 -26.33 -31.76 -14.87
C ASP A 17 -26.07 -31.22 -13.45
N GLN A 18 -26.64 -31.87 -12.42
CA GLN A 18 -26.53 -31.49 -11.01
C GLN A 18 -27.12 -30.11 -10.66
N GLU A 19 -28.12 -29.67 -11.42
CA GLU A 19 -28.80 -28.37 -11.28
C GLU A 19 -30.14 -28.45 -10.52
N VAL A 20 -30.42 -29.58 -9.87
CA VAL A 20 -31.62 -29.80 -9.04
C VAL A 20 -31.39 -29.39 -7.59
N THR A 21 -32.45 -28.97 -6.89
CA THR A 21 -32.42 -28.82 -5.43
C THR A 21 -32.33 -30.18 -4.73
N ASP A 22 -32.05 -30.19 -3.42
CA ASP A 22 -31.98 -31.43 -2.63
C ASP A 22 -33.34 -32.17 -2.60
N GLU A 23 -34.45 -31.44 -2.59
CA GLU A 23 -35.80 -32.00 -2.61
C GLU A 23 -36.12 -32.63 -3.98
N GLU A 24 -35.77 -31.95 -5.07
CA GLU A 24 -35.93 -32.45 -6.43
C GLU A 24 -35.06 -33.68 -6.68
N ARG A 25 -33.81 -33.65 -6.21
CA ARG A 25 -32.89 -34.79 -6.24
C ARG A 25 -33.49 -36.01 -5.55
N SER A 26 -33.99 -35.83 -4.33
CA SER A 26 -34.62 -36.90 -3.55
C SER A 26 -35.84 -37.50 -4.27
N LEU A 27 -36.63 -36.67 -4.95
CA LEU A 27 -37.78 -37.12 -5.75
C LEU A 27 -37.34 -38.01 -6.91
N VAL A 28 -36.32 -37.58 -7.68
CA VAL A 28 -35.80 -38.34 -8.82
C VAL A 28 -35.17 -39.65 -8.34
N GLU A 29 -34.34 -39.63 -7.31
CA GLU A 29 -33.67 -40.81 -6.76
C GLU A 29 -34.65 -41.83 -6.17
N ALA A 30 -35.73 -41.37 -5.53
CA ALA A 30 -36.80 -42.25 -5.07
C ALA A 30 -37.59 -42.89 -6.24
N HIS A 31 -37.69 -42.19 -7.38
CA HIS A 31 -38.41 -42.66 -8.56
C HIS A 31 -37.60 -43.66 -9.39
N LEU A 32 -36.31 -43.41 -9.60
CA LEU A 32 -35.45 -44.15 -10.53
C LEU A 32 -35.52 -45.69 -10.35
N PRO A 33 -35.42 -46.27 -9.13
CA PRO A 33 -35.47 -47.73 -8.95
C PRO A 33 -36.75 -48.39 -9.47
N GLY A 34 -37.86 -47.64 -9.51
CA GLY A 34 -39.18 -48.14 -9.91
C GLY A 34 -39.54 -47.89 -11.38
N CYS A 35 -38.70 -47.21 -12.16
CA CYS A 35 -39.03 -46.78 -13.52
C CYS A 35 -37.90 -47.05 -14.53
N PRO A 36 -37.98 -48.17 -15.29
CA PRO A 36 -36.99 -48.49 -16.31
C PRO A 36 -36.86 -47.42 -17.40
N ALA A 37 -37.98 -46.79 -17.81
CA ALA A 37 -37.96 -45.76 -18.85
C ALA A 37 -37.08 -44.56 -18.48
N CYS A 38 -37.21 -44.05 -17.24
CA CYS A 38 -36.37 -42.95 -16.77
C CYS A 38 -34.92 -43.37 -16.52
N GLN A 39 -34.67 -44.63 -16.14
CA GLN A 39 -33.30 -45.15 -16.06
C GLN A 39 -32.64 -45.23 -17.45
N ASP A 40 -33.37 -45.69 -18.46
CA ASP A 40 -32.86 -45.81 -19.82
C ASP A 40 -32.60 -44.43 -20.43
N GLU A 41 -33.46 -43.46 -20.19
CA GLU A 41 -33.25 -42.07 -20.58
C GLU A 41 -31.99 -41.48 -19.94
N LEU A 42 -31.78 -41.69 -18.63
CA LEU A 42 -30.57 -41.25 -17.94
C LEU A 42 -29.31 -41.92 -18.51
N LYS A 43 -29.35 -43.22 -18.79
CA LYS A 43 -28.24 -43.95 -19.43
C LYS A 43 -27.93 -43.45 -20.83
N LEU A 44 -28.93 -43.04 -21.60
CA LEU A 44 -28.73 -42.45 -22.92
C LEU A 44 -27.94 -41.13 -22.81
N MET A 45 -28.27 -40.30 -21.81
CA MET A 45 -27.54 -39.07 -21.53
C MET A 45 -26.10 -39.34 -21.08
N GLU A 46 -25.90 -40.32 -20.19
CA GLU A 46 -24.57 -40.77 -19.75
C GLU A 46 -23.73 -41.25 -20.94
N GLY A 47 -24.30 -42.11 -21.79
CA GLY A 47 -23.62 -42.59 -23.00
C GLY A 47 -23.25 -41.47 -23.96
N PHE A 48 -24.11 -40.47 -24.14
CA PHE A 48 -23.81 -39.30 -24.97
C PHE A 48 -22.66 -38.47 -24.39
N ARG A 49 -22.66 -38.23 -23.07
CA ARG A 49 -21.56 -37.55 -22.37
C ARG A 49 -20.24 -38.30 -22.55
N ASP A 50 -20.25 -39.62 -22.45
CA ASP A 50 -19.05 -40.44 -22.61
C ASP A 50 -18.50 -40.40 -24.05
N ILE A 51 -19.38 -40.44 -25.06
CA ILE A 51 -18.99 -40.33 -26.47
C ILE A 51 -18.30 -38.98 -26.76
N ILE A 52 -18.76 -37.90 -26.16
CA ILE A 52 -18.14 -36.57 -26.31
C ILE A 52 -16.86 -36.47 -25.48
N ARG A 53 -16.90 -36.94 -24.24
CA ARG A 53 -15.80 -36.78 -23.28
C ARG A 53 -14.56 -37.57 -23.69
N THR A 54 -14.73 -38.81 -24.13
CA THR A 54 -13.60 -39.71 -24.49
C THR A 54 -12.61 -39.08 -25.48
N PRO A 55 -13.03 -38.59 -26.66
CA PRO A 55 -12.09 -37.99 -27.61
C PRO A 55 -11.47 -36.68 -27.11
N VAL A 56 -12.20 -35.89 -26.31
CA VAL A 56 -11.68 -34.66 -25.71
C VAL A 56 -10.58 -34.99 -24.71
N GLU A 57 -10.80 -35.97 -23.83
CA GLU A 57 -9.83 -36.37 -22.82
C GLU A 57 -8.57 -36.97 -23.46
N GLU A 58 -8.73 -37.76 -24.54
CA GLU A 58 -7.60 -38.26 -25.34
C GLU A 58 -6.82 -37.12 -26.01
N ALA A 59 -7.50 -36.10 -26.54
CA ALA A 59 -6.85 -34.94 -27.13
C ALA A 59 -6.10 -34.11 -26.07
N VAL A 60 -6.69 -33.93 -24.89
CA VAL A 60 -6.06 -33.23 -23.76
C VAL A 60 -4.80 -33.97 -23.29
N GLN A 61 -4.79 -35.30 -23.22
CA GLN A 61 -3.59 -36.05 -22.83
C GLN A 61 -2.42 -35.91 -23.82
N LYS A 62 -2.68 -35.53 -25.07
CA LYS A 62 -1.64 -35.33 -26.09
C LYS A 62 -1.05 -33.92 -26.06
N GLU A 63 -1.67 -32.97 -25.37
CA GLU A 63 -1.29 -31.56 -25.37
C GLU A 63 -1.23 -30.97 -23.95
N ASP A 64 -0.06 -30.45 -23.56
CA ASP A 64 0.15 -29.89 -22.21
C ASP A 64 -0.27 -28.41 -22.04
N PHE A 65 -0.79 -27.77 -23.10
CA PHE A 65 -1.23 -26.35 -23.17
C PHE A 65 -0.56 -25.36 -22.17
N PRO A 66 0.79 -25.30 -22.09
CA PRO A 66 1.47 -24.66 -20.96
C PRO A 66 1.19 -23.15 -20.88
N TRP A 67 1.07 -22.49 -22.03
CA TRP A 67 0.77 -21.05 -22.09
C TRP A 67 -0.67 -20.72 -21.65
N VAL A 68 -1.62 -21.63 -21.89
CA VAL A 68 -3.03 -21.45 -21.49
C VAL A 68 -3.09 -21.51 -19.97
N TRP A 69 -2.49 -22.54 -19.38
CA TRP A 69 -2.47 -22.70 -17.92
C TRP A 69 -1.75 -21.54 -17.24
N GLN A 70 -0.58 -21.11 -17.76
CA GLN A 70 0.13 -19.95 -17.23
C GLN A 70 -0.72 -18.66 -17.27
N ARG A 71 -1.54 -18.49 -18.31
CA ARG A 71 -2.46 -17.35 -18.41
C ARG A 71 -3.60 -17.44 -17.39
N ILE A 72 -4.19 -18.62 -17.21
CA ILE A 72 -5.25 -18.88 -16.22
C ILE A 72 -4.71 -18.63 -14.81
N GLU A 73 -3.56 -19.21 -14.48
CA GLU A 73 -2.91 -19.04 -13.17
C GLU A 73 -2.64 -17.57 -12.87
N ARG A 74 -2.13 -16.81 -13.86
CA ARG A 74 -1.92 -15.37 -13.71
C ARG A 74 -3.24 -14.62 -13.48
N GLY A 75 -4.33 -15.01 -14.16
CA GLY A 75 -5.65 -14.43 -13.96
C GLY A 75 -6.17 -14.66 -12.54
N ILE A 76 -6.13 -15.91 -12.06
CA ILE A 76 -6.55 -16.29 -10.71
C ILE A 76 -5.71 -15.54 -9.67
N GLN A 77 -4.39 -15.54 -9.80
CA GLN A 77 -3.52 -14.83 -8.86
C GLN A 77 -3.76 -13.33 -8.82
N LEU A 78 -4.12 -12.69 -9.95
CA LEU A 78 -4.43 -11.26 -9.98
C LEU A 78 -5.74 -10.93 -9.26
N GLU A 79 -6.72 -11.83 -9.32
CA GLU A 79 -8.01 -11.67 -8.65
C GLU A 79 -7.94 -12.02 -7.15
N GLU A 80 -7.13 -13.02 -6.80
CA GLU A 80 -6.85 -13.41 -5.41
C GLU A 80 -5.89 -12.48 -4.68
N ARG A 81 -5.09 -11.65 -5.37
CA ARG A 81 -4.24 -10.66 -4.68
C ARG A 81 -5.17 -9.80 -3.85
N PRO A 82 -5.15 -9.94 -2.50
CA PRO A 82 -5.99 -9.11 -1.68
C PRO A 82 -5.52 -7.70 -1.95
N ASP A 83 -6.42 -6.86 -2.45
CA ASP A 83 -6.11 -5.49 -2.76
C ASP A 83 -5.63 -4.88 -1.44
N ARG A 84 -4.30 -4.79 -1.28
CA ARG A 84 -3.67 -4.37 -0.03
C ARG A 84 -4.16 -2.98 0.34
N TRP A 85 -4.58 -2.21 -0.67
CA TRP A 85 -5.27 -0.94 -0.53
C TRP A 85 -6.69 -1.07 0.01
N LYS A 86 -7.47 -2.12 -0.31
CA LYS A 86 -8.78 -2.40 0.33
C LYS A 86 -8.63 -2.83 1.79
N LEU A 87 -7.63 -3.65 2.14
CA LEU A 87 -7.36 -4.00 3.54
C LEU A 87 -6.92 -2.77 4.36
N LEU A 88 -6.03 -1.94 3.79
CA LEU A 88 -5.59 -0.70 4.42
C LEU A 88 -6.73 0.32 4.53
N ARG A 89 -7.56 0.47 3.48
CA ARG A 89 -8.77 1.32 3.53
C ARG A 89 -9.80 0.83 4.53
N SER A 90 -10.06 -0.48 4.57
CA SER A 90 -11.02 -1.05 5.50
C SER A 90 -10.62 -0.83 6.95
N TRP A 91 -9.31 -0.92 7.28
CA TRP A 91 -8.80 -0.56 8.61
C TRP A 91 -9.00 0.94 8.92
N LEU A 92 -8.83 1.82 7.93
CA LEU A 92 -9.07 3.27 8.08
C LEU A 92 -10.56 3.66 8.14
N ASP A 93 -11.44 2.87 7.54
CA ASP A 93 -12.89 3.11 7.48
C ASP A 93 -13.64 2.54 8.70
N MET A 94 -12.99 1.77 9.58
CA MET A 94 -13.61 1.18 10.78
C MET A 94 -13.86 2.16 11.95
N THR A 95 -13.63 3.47 11.79
CA THR A 95 -13.88 4.44 12.88
C THR A 95 -14.59 5.74 12.44
N PRO A 96 -15.76 5.69 11.79
CA PRO A 96 -16.50 6.91 11.43
C PRO A 96 -16.92 7.72 12.67
N LEU A 97 -17.09 7.06 13.83
CA LEU A 97 -17.49 7.70 15.08
C LEU A 97 -16.32 8.29 15.89
N LEU A 98 -15.12 7.71 15.80
CA LEU A 98 -13.94 8.18 16.54
C LEU A 98 -13.23 9.35 15.84
N LYS A 99 -13.29 9.40 14.50
CA LYS A 99 -12.57 10.33 13.64
C LYS A 99 -13.01 11.80 13.76
N ARG A 100 -14.23 12.07 14.22
CA ARG A 100 -14.73 13.45 14.39
C ARG A 100 -14.74 13.92 15.85
N ARG A 101 -14.92 13.02 16.83
CA ARG A 101 -15.09 13.40 18.24
C ARG A 101 -13.79 13.44 19.04
N VAL A 102 -12.79 12.65 18.66
CA VAL A 102 -11.52 12.53 19.42
C VAL A 102 -10.34 13.18 18.71
N TRP A 103 -10.32 13.18 17.37
CA TRP A 103 -9.19 13.73 16.61
C TRP A 103 -9.11 15.26 16.66
N ILE A 104 -10.24 15.97 16.67
CA ILE A 104 -10.25 17.44 16.77
C ILE A 104 -9.62 17.92 18.09
N PRO A 105 -10.02 17.42 19.29
CA PRO A 105 -9.37 17.84 20.53
C PRO A 105 -7.93 17.31 20.65
N ALA A 106 -7.62 16.12 20.11
CA ALA A 106 -6.26 15.58 20.15
C ALA A 106 -5.27 16.37 19.29
N VAL A 107 -5.65 16.74 18.06
CA VAL A 107 -4.82 17.58 17.19
C VAL A 107 -4.66 18.98 17.77
N ALA A 108 -5.73 19.55 18.34
CA ALA A 108 -5.64 20.84 19.03
C ALA A 108 -4.69 20.78 20.24
N ALA A 109 -4.79 19.73 21.06
CA ALA A 109 -3.90 19.53 22.19
C ALA A 109 -2.44 19.40 21.74
N ILE A 110 -2.17 18.60 20.71
CA ILE A 110 -0.81 18.45 20.15
C ILE A 110 -0.31 19.78 19.58
N ALA A 111 -1.13 20.53 18.85
CA ALA A 111 -0.75 21.83 18.30
C ALA A 111 -0.45 22.87 19.40
N ILE A 112 -1.21 22.85 20.50
CA ILE A 112 -0.94 23.70 21.67
C ILE A 112 0.36 23.26 22.36
N LEU A 113 0.56 21.94 22.52
CA LEU A 113 1.74 21.38 23.17
C LEU A 113 3.00 21.67 22.34
N THR A 114 2.94 21.53 21.01
CA THR A 114 4.03 21.94 20.13
C THR A 114 4.26 23.44 20.21
N LEU A 115 3.22 24.29 20.18
CA LEU A 115 3.37 25.74 20.32
C LEU A 115 3.99 26.16 21.66
N LEU A 116 3.74 25.41 22.75
CA LEU A 116 4.33 25.64 24.07
C LEU A 116 5.77 25.10 24.18
N VAL A 117 6.07 23.95 23.58
CA VAL A 117 7.38 23.30 23.64
C VAL A 117 8.39 23.91 22.65
N THR A 118 7.92 24.41 21.51
CA THR A 118 8.76 25.06 20.49
C THR A 118 9.59 26.21 21.08
N PRO A 119 9.05 27.22 21.77
CA PRO A 119 9.87 28.30 22.34
C PRO A 119 10.79 27.83 23.47
N LEU A 120 10.50 26.70 24.13
CA LEU A 120 11.37 26.10 25.16
C LEU A 120 12.57 25.37 24.54
N LEU A 121 12.38 24.66 23.43
CA LEU A 121 13.47 24.02 22.68
C LEU A 121 14.25 25.02 21.82
N PHE A 122 13.58 26.06 21.33
CA PHE A 122 14.17 27.18 20.60
C PHE A 122 14.50 28.38 21.51
N LYS A 123 14.68 28.15 22.83
CA LYS A 123 15.48 29.09 23.65
C LYS A 123 16.89 29.08 23.08
N LYS A 124 17.09 29.95 22.08
CA LYS A 124 18.33 30.30 21.42
C LYS A 124 19.44 30.29 22.46
N THR A 125 20.36 29.33 22.35
CA THR A 125 21.74 29.56 22.74
C THR A 125 22.19 30.78 21.94
N SER A 126 22.10 31.95 22.57
CA SER A 126 22.83 33.12 22.11
C SER A 126 24.29 32.73 22.18
N SER A 127 24.82 32.22 21.07
CA SER A 127 26.23 31.99 20.89
C SER A 127 26.84 33.38 20.74
N TYR A 128 27.09 34.03 21.87
CA TYR A 128 28.00 35.15 21.92
C TYR A 128 29.39 34.54 21.63
N PRO A 129 30.08 34.93 20.55
CA PRO A 129 31.48 34.54 20.42
C PRO A 129 32.21 35.09 21.66
N GLY A 130 33.01 34.24 22.32
CA GLY A 130 33.82 34.66 23.46
C GLY A 130 34.74 35.82 23.08
N PRO A 131 35.19 36.63 24.05
CA PRO A 131 36.06 37.78 23.76
C PRO A 131 37.34 37.29 23.08
N PHE A 132 37.54 37.68 21.82
CA PHE A 132 38.81 37.49 21.13
C PHE A 132 39.78 38.56 21.62
N VAL A 133 40.73 38.16 22.46
CA VAL A 133 41.83 39.02 22.91
C VAL A 133 42.90 39.03 21.83
N ILE A 134 43.20 40.21 21.30
CA ILE A 134 44.19 40.38 20.23
C ILE A 134 45.56 40.49 20.90
N GLU A 135 46.37 39.43 20.79
CA GLU A 135 47.64 39.31 21.52
C GLU A 135 48.80 40.06 20.83
N TYR A 136 48.76 40.23 19.50
CA TYR A 136 49.80 40.95 18.77
C TYR A 136 49.34 41.43 17.38
N VAL A 137 49.77 42.62 16.96
CA VAL A 137 49.56 43.15 15.61
C VAL A 137 50.87 43.81 15.13
N GLU A 138 51.41 43.34 14.00
CA GLU A 138 52.59 43.92 13.34
C GLU A 138 52.27 44.18 11.88
N SER A 139 52.66 45.34 11.37
CA SER A 139 52.61 45.66 9.94
C SER A 139 53.93 46.27 9.52
N GLN A 140 54.48 45.79 8.40
CA GLN A 140 55.75 46.27 7.84
C GLN A 140 55.58 47.55 7.00
N THR A 141 54.35 47.89 6.61
CA THR A 141 54.03 48.96 5.66
C THR A 141 53.12 50.05 6.23
N ASN A 142 52.46 49.79 7.36
CA ASN A 142 51.44 50.66 7.93
C ASN A 142 51.72 50.92 9.41
N ASN A 143 51.49 52.17 9.85
CA ASN A 143 51.50 52.47 11.28
C ASN A 143 50.20 51.96 11.90
N VAL A 144 50.30 51.27 13.03
CA VAL A 144 49.14 50.67 13.71
C VAL A 144 48.92 51.34 15.05
N MET A 145 47.68 51.73 15.34
CA MET A 145 47.26 52.15 16.67
C MET A 145 46.18 51.20 17.18
N ILE A 146 46.32 50.73 18.42
CA ILE A 146 45.35 49.88 19.09
C ILE A 146 44.76 50.67 20.26
N TYR A 147 43.43 50.70 20.33
CA TYR A 147 42.69 51.26 21.45
C TYR A 147 41.79 50.19 22.07
N GLU A 148 41.91 50.00 23.38
CA GLU A 148 41.08 49.07 24.14
C GLU A 148 40.16 49.84 25.10
N SER A 149 38.85 49.60 25.00
CA SER A 149 37.85 50.19 25.89
C SER A 149 37.46 49.21 26.98
N GLU A 150 37.86 49.49 28.23
CA GLU A 150 37.58 48.63 29.39
C GLU A 150 36.09 48.49 29.72
N LYS A 151 35.27 49.51 29.40
CA LYS A 151 33.83 49.51 29.71
C LYS A 151 33.00 48.66 28.76
N GLU A 152 33.37 48.60 27.49
CA GLU A 152 32.56 47.95 26.44
C GLU A 152 33.19 46.65 25.92
N LYS A 153 34.39 46.28 26.39
CA LYS A 153 35.15 45.11 25.93
C LYS A 153 35.32 45.08 24.40
N VAL A 154 35.57 46.24 23.82
CA VAL A 154 35.83 46.39 22.37
C VAL A 154 37.27 46.85 22.19
N THR A 155 37.99 46.16 21.31
CA THR A 155 39.31 46.56 20.83
C THR A 155 39.15 47.08 19.41
N VAL A 156 39.62 48.30 19.18
CA VAL A 156 39.58 48.96 17.88
C VAL A 156 41.01 49.10 17.36
N ILE A 157 41.28 48.57 16.16
CA ILE A 157 42.59 48.62 15.51
C ILE A 157 42.49 49.53 14.30
N TRP A 158 43.32 50.57 14.26
CA TRP A 158 43.43 51.49 13.14
C TRP A 158 44.73 51.23 12.40
N LEU A 159 44.62 51.03 11.09
CA LEU A 159 45.74 50.88 10.17
C LEU A 159 45.87 52.19 9.39
N PHE A 160 47.01 52.86 9.53
CA PHE A 160 47.33 54.06 8.75
C PHE A 160 48.33 53.69 7.67
N GLU A 161 47.99 53.95 6.41
CA GLU A 161 48.97 53.94 5.33
C GLU A 161 50.05 54.99 5.63
N GLY A 162 51.30 54.53 5.68
CA GLY A 162 52.44 55.45 5.74
C GLY A 162 52.47 56.31 4.46
N PRO A 163 53.10 57.50 4.50
CA PRO A 163 53.24 58.30 3.28
C PRO A 163 53.95 57.45 2.23
N GLU A 164 53.32 57.31 1.06
CA GLU A 164 53.96 56.68 -0.09
C GLU A 164 55.32 57.35 -0.28
N MET A 165 56.41 56.61 -0.10
CA MET A 165 57.70 57.07 -0.59
C MET A 165 57.57 57.10 -2.11
N GLU A 166 57.31 58.28 -2.68
CA GLU A 166 57.50 58.55 -4.10
C GLU A 166 58.92 58.11 -4.46
N SER A 167 59.03 56.94 -5.08
CA SER A 167 60.25 56.51 -5.74
C SER A 167 60.51 57.50 -6.88
N PRO A 168 61.64 58.23 -6.89
CA PRO A 168 61.94 59.10 -8.01
C PRO A 168 62.07 58.23 -9.27
N ALA A 169 61.29 58.56 -10.29
CA ALA A 169 61.52 58.05 -11.62
C ALA A 169 62.83 58.68 -12.15
N THR A 170 63.77 57.81 -12.50
CA THR A 170 65.04 58.03 -13.25
C THR A 170 66.28 58.32 -12.42
#